data_AF-R1EP44-F1
#
_entry.id   AF-R1EP44-F1
#
_cell.length_a   1.000
_cell.length_b   1.000
_cell.length_c   1.000
_cell.angle_alpha   90.00
_cell.angle_beta   90.00
_cell.angle_gamma   90.00
#
_symmetry.space_group_name_H-M   'P 1'
#
loop_
_entity.id
_entity.type
_entity.pdbx_description
1 polymer ?
#
loop_
_entity_poly.entity_id
_entity_poly.type
_entity_poly.pdbx_seq_one_letter_code
_entity_poly.pdbx_strand_id
1 'polypeptide(L)'
;MEEAPLEKKKTPSISACWTGMQDELELLDMRIGLAMPGFGLKTITALLPYTRDPPRWAKATFATLVLGAHLAVISVLRTNTWQSWVPVLGLAMLAGGCVLGSTHRSAISVGTVSTGFALQFWFGVLVTRTDAGSWALSYVSCLMTTLLKYAGLGAAFVFGDDLLAFFAFSVVFKYGGAALANFLAVSEVEGIVTVANVFLSMTEAPLLLTPLLPGLSRSQLFVVMTGGFASVAGSTLGAYISFGADPSQLLSASIMSAPAALAVAKMLVPETGSAKDAADEAAADAARTEAAQLARRQRVHARLAAKRQGRPTGSPPRDSYTFSGLRWWFAMIGVEGVTFELFLGYVFTPLAYMMGVDASECLTVGKLIGVKIVQNEFVGYFQLGELIAAGGLSERAQTIATYALCGFGNLGSMGIMVGCLSGMVPRIRTAVTRDVFRALLAGNIACFSTACVASAILADAGSEAPSQYECPCFKSECPAP
;
A
#
# COMPACT_ATOMS: atom_id res chain seq x y z
N MET A 1 -38.73 -21.48 -39.13
CA MET A 1 -38.28 -21.47 -37.74
C MET A 1 -37.56 -20.17 -37.53
N GLU A 2 -38.20 -19.27 -36.81
CA GLU A 2 -37.80 -17.89 -36.56
C GLU A 2 -36.70 -17.88 -35.48
N GLU A 3 -35.56 -17.23 -35.75
CA GLU A 3 -34.47 -17.09 -34.79
C GLU A 3 -34.90 -16.15 -33.65
N ALA A 4 -34.87 -16.66 -32.42
CA ALA A 4 -35.13 -15.85 -31.23
C ALA A 4 -33.94 -14.90 -30.97
N PRO A 5 -34.17 -13.62 -30.63
CA PRO A 5 -33.07 -12.69 -30.36
C PRO A 5 -32.45 -13.02 -29.00
N LEU A 6 -31.13 -13.12 -28.96
CA LEU A 6 -30.33 -13.19 -27.72
C LEU A 6 -30.60 -11.96 -26.87
N GLU A 7 -31.36 -12.14 -25.78
CA GLU A 7 -31.53 -11.15 -24.72
C GLU A 7 -30.15 -10.80 -24.16
N LYS A 8 -29.70 -9.56 -24.41
CA LYS A 8 -28.58 -8.97 -23.68
C LYS A 8 -28.98 -8.89 -22.21
N LYS A 9 -28.55 -9.87 -21.39
CA LYS A 9 -28.58 -9.75 -19.93
C LYS A 9 -27.87 -8.44 -19.57
N LYS A 10 -28.63 -7.47 -19.06
CA LYS A 10 -28.08 -6.24 -18.50
C LYS A 10 -27.16 -6.64 -17.35
N THR A 11 -25.86 -6.37 -17.49
CA THR A 11 -24.94 -6.38 -16.35
C THR A 11 -25.54 -5.49 -15.25
N PRO A 12 -25.68 -5.99 -14.02
CA PRO A 12 -26.22 -5.19 -12.93
C PRO A 12 -25.36 -3.94 -12.76
N SER A 13 -26.00 -2.78 -12.59
CA SER A 13 -25.29 -1.54 -12.26
C SER A 13 -24.51 -1.73 -10.96
N ILE A 14 -23.34 -1.12 -10.84
CA ILE A 14 -22.50 -1.15 -9.62
C ILE A 14 -23.32 -0.81 -8.36
N SER A 15 -24.31 0.10 -8.47
CA SER A 15 -25.23 0.40 -7.36
C SER A 15 -26.09 -0.78 -6.93
N ALA A 16 -26.54 -1.62 -7.86
CA ALA A 16 -27.36 -2.81 -7.56
C ALA A 16 -26.52 -3.94 -6.92
N CYS A 17 -25.26 -4.09 -7.33
CA CYS A 17 -24.31 -4.96 -6.61
C CYS A 17 -24.05 -4.44 -5.19
N TRP A 18 -23.98 -3.12 -5.01
CA TRP A 18 -23.79 -2.51 -3.69
C TRP A 18 -24.99 -2.71 -2.76
N THR A 19 -26.22 -2.47 -3.23
CA THR A 19 -27.43 -2.71 -2.41
C THR A 19 -27.57 -4.19 -2.07
N GLY A 20 -27.34 -5.09 -3.04
CA GLY A 20 -27.33 -6.52 -2.78
C GLY A 20 -26.28 -6.94 -1.76
N MET A 21 -25.10 -6.30 -1.77
CA MET A 21 -24.06 -6.54 -0.76
C MET A 21 -24.44 -6.01 0.63
N GLN A 22 -25.15 -4.88 0.72
CA GLN A 22 -25.65 -4.35 2.00
C GLN A 22 -26.74 -5.24 2.60
N ASP A 23 -27.70 -5.66 1.79
CA ASP A 23 -28.79 -6.54 2.21
C ASP A 23 -28.26 -7.92 2.66
N GLU A 24 -27.27 -8.46 1.95
CA GLU A 24 -26.55 -9.69 2.33
C GLU A 24 -25.68 -9.52 3.57
N LEU A 25 -25.03 -8.36 3.77
CA LEU A 25 -24.25 -8.05 4.98
C LEU A 25 -25.14 -7.96 6.23
N GLU A 26 -26.36 -7.43 6.10
CA GLU A 26 -27.36 -7.45 7.17
C GLU A 26 -27.85 -8.87 7.48
N LEU A 27 -28.09 -9.68 6.44
CA LEU A 27 -28.40 -11.10 6.57
C LEU A 27 -27.24 -11.91 7.18
N LEU A 28 -25.99 -11.55 6.89
CA LEU A 28 -24.80 -12.19 7.45
C LEU A 28 -24.60 -11.81 8.93
N ASP A 29 -24.82 -10.54 9.30
CA ASP A 29 -24.83 -10.10 10.71
C ASP A 29 -25.92 -10.86 11.49
N MET A 30 -27.07 -11.10 10.85
CA MET A 30 -28.16 -11.90 11.41
C MET A 30 -27.78 -13.37 11.56
N ARG A 31 -27.12 -13.98 10.55
CA ARG A 31 -26.67 -15.38 10.56
C ARG A 31 -25.50 -15.64 11.51
N ILE A 32 -24.54 -14.72 11.63
CA ILE A 32 -23.44 -14.79 12.60
C ILE A 32 -23.99 -14.60 14.02
N GLY A 33 -24.94 -13.67 14.20
CA GLY A 33 -25.67 -13.53 15.46
C GLY A 33 -26.45 -14.78 15.87
N LEU A 34 -26.93 -15.57 14.91
CA LEU A 34 -27.57 -16.87 15.12
C LEU A 34 -26.57 -18.01 15.37
N ALA A 35 -25.41 -18.02 14.71
CA ALA A 35 -24.40 -19.07 14.83
C ALA A 35 -23.51 -18.94 16.08
N MET A 36 -23.28 -17.71 16.58
CA MET A 36 -22.53 -17.42 17.79
C MET A 36 -23.30 -16.41 18.65
N PRO A 37 -24.31 -16.85 19.43
CA PRO A 37 -25.11 -15.95 20.26
C PRO A 37 -24.21 -15.26 21.29
N GLY A 38 -24.00 -13.96 21.09
CA GLY A 38 -23.11 -13.13 21.91
C GLY A 38 -21.87 -12.59 21.21
N PHE A 39 -21.56 -12.98 19.97
CA PHE A 39 -20.40 -12.48 19.20
C PHE A 39 -20.81 -11.40 18.18
N GLY A 40 -21.55 -10.38 18.63
CA GLY A 40 -21.96 -9.24 17.79
C GLY A 40 -20.92 -8.11 17.78
N LEU A 41 -21.07 -7.15 16.85
CA LEU A 41 -20.24 -5.93 16.79
C LEU A 41 -20.11 -5.25 18.16
N LYS A 42 -21.22 -5.22 18.91
CA LYS A 42 -21.30 -4.70 20.29
C LYS A 42 -20.41 -5.43 21.28
N THR A 43 -20.23 -6.75 21.14
CA THR A 43 -19.40 -7.55 22.04
C THR A 43 -17.92 -7.40 21.72
N ILE A 44 -17.54 -7.34 20.44
CA ILE A 44 -16.15 -7.07 20.03
C ILE A 44 -15.73 -5.65 20.47
N THR A 45 -16.61 -4.65 20.27
CA THR A 45 -16.36 -3.29 20.76
C THR A 45 -16.43 -3.16 22.28
N ALA A 46 -17.16 -4.05 22.98
CA ALA A 46 -17.24 -4.07 24.44
C ALA A 46 -16.10 -4.86 25.11
N LEU A 47 -15.49 -5.83 24.41
CA LEU A 47 -14.32 -6.60 24.88
C LEU A 47 -13.01 -5.83 24.73
N LEU A 48 -12.95 -4.87 23.80
CA LEU A 48 -11.83 -3.93 23.63
C LEU A 48 -12.34 -2.49 23.74
N PRO A 49 -12.81 -2.06 24.92
CA PRO A 49 -13.19 -0.67 25.11
C PRO A 49 -11.87 0.12 25.19
N TYR A 50 -11.38 0.63 24.06
CA TYR A 50 -10.40 1.73 24.08
C TYR A 50 -11.12 2.96 24.62
N THR A 51 -11.19 3.00 25.95
CA THR A 51 -11.80 4.07 26.70
C THR A 51 -10.85 5.26 26.70
N ARG A 52 -11.39 6.38 26.21
CA ARG A 52 -11.01 7.78 26.49
C ARG A 52 -9.52 8.09 26.52
N ASP A 53 -9.09 8.74 25.43
CA ASP A 53 -7.99 9.69 25.32
C ASP A 53 -7.09 9.81 26.59
N PRO A 54 -6.15 8.87 26.79
CA PRO A 54 -5.35 8.82 28.01
C PRO A 54 -4.50 10.10 28.16
N PRO A 55 -4.15 10.49 29.40
CA PRO A 55 -3.37 11.70 29.63
C PRO A 55 -2.03 11.64 28.88
N ARG A 56 -1.51 12.80 28.48
CA ARG A 56 -0.31 12.91 27.64
C ARG A 56 0.89 12.11 28.17
N TRP A 57 1.07 12.07 29.49
CA TRP A 57 2.13 11.31 30.13
C TRP A 57 1.99 9.80 29.88
N ALA A 58 0.78 9.24 29.95
CA ALA A 58 0.54 7.81 29.74
C ALA A 58 0.82 7.41 28.29
N LYS A 59 0.45 8.26 27.32
CA LYS A 59 0.77 8.06 25.90
C LYS A 59 2.27 8.12 25.63
N ALA A 60 2.97 9.07 26.26
CA ALA A 60 4.42 9.20 26.14
C ALA A 60 5.14 8.00 26.77
N THR A 61 4.70 7.54 27.95
CA THR A 61 5.23 6.33 28.59
C THR A 61 5.00 5.11 27.71
N PHE A 62 3.80 4.93 27.16
CA PHE A 62 3.50 3.83 26.24
C PHE A 62 4.41 3.85 25.01
N ALA A 63 4.52 4.98 24.32
CA ALA A 63 5.40 5.12 23.17
C ALA A 63 6.87 4.84 23.51
N THR A 64 7.33 5.27 24.69
CA THR A 64 8.70 5.02 25.18
C THR A 64 8.94 3.53 25.46
N LEU A 65 7.98 2.85 26.08
CA LEU A 65 8.05 1.41 26.32
C LEU A 65 8.03 0.62 25.01
N VAL A 66 7.17 1.01 24.07
CA VAL A 66 7.13 0.44 22.72
C VAL A 66 8.49 0.59 22.06
N LEU A 67 9.05 1.80 21.99
CA LEU A 67 10.37 2.05 21.40
C LEU A 67 11.47 1.25 22.12
N GLY A 68 11.47 1.23 23.45
CA GLY A 68 12.41 0.44 24.23
C GLY A 68 12.33 -1.06 23.91
N ALA A 69 11.12 -1.60 23.74
CA ALA A 69 10.92 -2.99 23.36
C ALA A 69 11.41 -3.28 21.93
N HIS A 70 11.21 -2.36 20.97
CA HIS A 70 11.74 -2.51 19.62
C HIS A 70 13.26 -2.56 19.64
N LEU A 71 13.91 -1.60 20.32
CA LEU A 71 15.36 -1.52 20.41
C LEU A 71 15.94 -2.73 21.14
N ALA A 72 15.27 -3.21 22.20
CA ALA A 72 15.67 -4.42 22.91
C ALA A 72 15.63 -5.65 21.99
N VAL A 73 14.53 -5.87 21.26
CA VAL A 73 14.43 -6.96 20.29
C VAL A 73 15.53 -6.84 19.23
N ILE A 74 15.70 -5.66 18.62
CA ILE A 74 16.74 -5.45 17.59
C ILE A 74 18.14 -5.74 18.15
N SER A 75 18.42 -5.32 19.40
CA SER A 75 19.72 -5.56 20.05
C SER A 75 19.99 -7.04 20.33
N VAL A 76 18.95 -7.84 20.59
CA VAL A 76 19.06 -9.30 20.79
C VAL A 76 19.20 -10.03 19.45
N LEU A 77 18.49 -9.56 18.42
CA LEU A 77 18.42 -10.21 17.12
C LEU A 77 19.65 -9.99 16.23
N ARG A 78 20.54 -9.06 16.57
CA ARG A 78 21.66 -8.62 15.72
C ARG A 78 23.00 -8.77 16.41
N THR A 79 24.01 -9.03 15.60
CA THR A 79 25.41 -8.94 16.02
C THR A 79 25.77 -7.49 16.35
N ASN A 80 26.77 -7.26 17.21
CA ASN A 80 27.28 -5.92 17.62
C ASN A 80 27.98 -5.16 16.46
N THR A 81 27.48 -5.27 15.23
CA THR A 81 27.99 -4.60 14.02
C THR A 81 27.20 -3.32 13.75
N TRP A 82 27.90 -2.27 13.29
CA TRP A 82 27.30 -0.96 13.01
C TRP A 82 26.19 -1.00 11.94
N GLN A 83 26.37 -1.85 10.91
CA GLN A 83 25.40 -2.02 9.81
C GLN A 83 24.02 -2.44 10.32
N SER A 84 23.96 -3.12 11.46
CA SER A 84 22.73 -3.60 12.05
C SER A 84 21.78 -2.49 12.54
N TRP A 85 22.33 -1.34 12.88
CA TRP A 85 21.61 -0.18 13.43
C TRP A 85 21.21 0.84 12.37
N VAL A 86 21.75 0.75 11.14
CA VAL A 86 21.46 1.68 10.05
C VAL A 86 19.94 1.75 9.72
N PRO A 87 19.20 0.62 9.64
CA PRO A 87 17.75 0.67 9.40
C PRO A 87 16.95 1.39 10.50
N VAL A 88 17.44 1.33 11.75
CA VAL A 88 16.82 2.04 12.88
C VAL A 88 16.98 3.55 12.72
N LEU A 89 18.18 3.98 12.31
CA LEU A 89 18.41 5.37 11.92
C LEU A 89 17.56 5.75 10.70
N GLY A 90 17.34 4.83 9.77
CA GLY A 90 16.46 5.02 8.62
C GLY A 90 15.01 5.26 9.05
N LEU A 91 14.47 4.45 9.96
CA LEU A 91 13.14 4.67 10.55
C LEU A 91 13.04 6.02 11.26
N ALA A 92 14.06 6.39 12.04
CA ALA A 92 14.12 7.69 12.70
C ALA A 92 14.18 8.85 11.69
N MET A 93 14.93 8.71 10.61
CA MET A 93 15.00 9.68 9.51
C MET A 93 13.64 9.85 8.82
N LEU A 94 12.98 8.74 8.48
CA LEU A 94 11.65 8.76 7.84
C LEU A 94 10.59 9.38 8.77
N ALA A 95 10.56 8.97 10.03
CA ALA A 95 9.66 9.55 11.04
C ALA A 95 9.94 11.04 11.26
N GLY A 96 11.22 11.44 11.34
CA GLY A 96 11.65 12.84 11.41
C GLY A 96 11.19 13.65 10.19
N GLY A 97 11.31 13.08 8.99
CA GLY A 97 10.78 13.66 7.75
C GLY A 97 9.27 13.88 7.82
N CYS A 98 8.51 12.92 8.36
CA CYS A 98 7.07 13.06 8.58
C CYS A 98 6.74 14.18 9.59
N VAL A 99 7.48 14.28 10.71
CA VAL A 99 7.28 15.36 11.69
C VAL A 99 7.60 16.72 11.07
N LEU A 100 8.70 16.83 10.33
CA LEU A 100 9.09 18.08 9.67
C LEU A 100 8.07 18.49 8.60
N GLY A 101 7.58 17.51 7.84
CA GLY A 101 6.57 17.70 6.81
C GLY A 101 5.15 17.88 7.35
N SER A 102 4.87 17.60 8.62
CA SER A 102 3.52 17.61 9.20
C SER A 102 2.82 18.97 9.09
N THR A 103 1.51 18.96 8.77
CA THR A 103 0.68 20.18 8.74
C THR A 103 0.47 20.78 10.14
N HIS A 104 0.33 19.93 11.17
CA HIS A 104 0.07 20.35 12.55
C HIS A 104 0.83 19.47 13.55
N ARG A 105 2.12 19.76 13.75
CA ARG A 105 3.03 18.95 14.61
C ARG A 105 2.51 18.74 16.04
N SER A 106 1.80 19.72 16.60
CA SER A 106 1.22 19.64 17.96
C SER A 106 -0.03 18.76 18.04
N ALA A 107 -0.65 18.41 16.92
CA ALA A 107 -1.84 17.57 16.83
C ALA A 107 -1.52 16.09 16.56
N ILE A 108 -0.24 15.72 16.43
CA ILE A 108 0.16 14.33 16.21
C ILE A 108 -0.23 13.47 17.42
N SER A 109 -1.12 12.50 17.20
CA SER A 109 -1.49 11.51 18.21
C SER A 109 -0.37 10.49 18.40
N VAL A 110 0.47 10.72 19.41
CA VAL A 110 1.58 9.83 19.77
C VAL A 110 1.09 8.39 20.03
N GLY A 111 -0.10 8.22 20.62
CA GLY A 111 -0.70 6.90 20.83
C GLY A 111 -0.97 6.17 19.51
N THR A 112 -1.73 6.80 18.61
CA THR A 112 -2.06 6.22 17.29
C THR A 112 -0.81 5.89 16.47
N VAL A 113 0.15 6.83 16.41
CA VAL A 113 1.37 6.67 15.61
C VAL A 113 2.27 5.57 16.19
N SER A 114 2.48 5.56 17.51
CA SER A 114 3.31 4.53 18.15
C SER A 114 2.68 3.14 18.03
N THR A 115 1.36 3.01 18.19
CA THR A 115 0.66 1.74 17.99
C THR A 115 0.75 1.27 16.53
N GLY A 116 0.64 2.15 15.54
CA GLY A 116 0.77 1.77 14.13
C GLY A 116 2.16 1.23 13.78
N PHE A 117 3.22 1.91 14.21
CA PHE A 117 4.58 1.40 14.05
C PHE A 117 4.83 0.12 14.88
N ALA A 118 4.23 0.00 16.06
CA ALA A 118 4.31 -1.21 16.86
C ALA A 118 3.66 -2.41 16.16
N LEU A 119 2.46 -2.24 15.61
CA LEU A 119 1.76 -3.28 14.87
C LEU A 119 2.58 -3.73 13.66
N GLN A 120 3.14 -2.78 12.90
CA GLN A 120 4.05 -3.07 11.78
C GLN A 120 5.25 -3.91 12.24
N PHE A 121 5.96 -3.48 13.28
CA PHE A 121 7.18 -4.13 13.74
C PHE A 121 6.92 -5.51 14.33
N TRP A 122 5.95 -5.62 15.25
CA TRP A 122 5.66 -6.89 15.93
C TRP A 122 5.03 -7.90 14.99
N PHE A 123 4.22 -7.47 14.02
CA PHE A 123 3.78 -8.35 12.94
C PHE A 123 4.98 -8.86 12.13
N GLY A 124 5.93 -7.97 11.78
CA GLY A 124 7.17 -8.34 11.12
C GLY A 124 7.96 -9.39 11.90
N VAL A 125 8.16 -9.20 13.21
CA VAL A 125 8.81 -10.18 14.10
C VAL A 125 8.03 -11.50 14.10
N LEU A 126 6.70 -11.45 14.27
CA LEU A 126 5.87 -12.64 14.30
C LEU A 126 6.06 -13.49 13.03
N VAL A 127 5.95 -12.88 11.85
CA VAL A 127 5.97 -13.65 10.58
C VAL A 127 7.37 -14.03 10.11
N THR A 128 8.42 -13.33 10.53
CA THR A 128 9.80 -13.60 10.08
C THR A 128 10.66 -14.36 11.10
N ARG A 129 10.36 -14.25 12.41
CA ARG A 129 11.18 -14.83 13.49
C ARG A 129 10.52 -15.99 14.23
N THR A 130 9.23 -16.24 14.03
CA THR A 130 8.55 -17.39 14.66
C THR A 130 8.19 -18.44 13.63
N ASP A 131 8.38 -19.71 13.96
CA ASP A 131 8.06 -20.84 13.07
C ASP A 131 6.57 -20.88 12.73
N ALA A 132 5.71 -20.59 13.70
CA ALA A 132 4.27 -20.53 13.49
C ALA A 132 3.88 -19.40 12.51
N GLY A 133 4.53 -18.24 12.62
CA GLY A 133 4.26 -17.10 11.75
C GLY A 133 4.80 -17.30 10.33
N SER A 134 6.02 -17.83 10.19
CA SER A 134 6.61 -18.13 8.88
C SER A 134 5.85 -19.24 8.17
N TRP A 135 5.40 -20.27 8.91
CA TRP A 135 4.51 -21.31 8.38
C TRP A 135 3.17 -20.74 7.92
N ALA A 136 2.51 -19.93 8.77
CA ALA A 136 1.22 -19.33 8.42
C ALA A 136 1.32 -18.42 7.19
N LEU A 137 2.36 -17.58 7.13
CA LEU A 137 2.59 -16.70 5.99
C LEU A 137 2.89 -17.50 4.71
N SER A 138 3.70 -18.55 4.80
CA SER A 138 4.02 -19.43 3.67
C SER A 138 2.78 -20.17 3.18
N TYR A 139 1.93 -20.65 4.10
CA TYR A 139 0.67 -21.30 3.77
C TYR A 139 -0.27 -20.35 3.02
N VAL A 140 -0.48 -19.14 3.54
CA VAL A 140 -1.34 -18.13 2.87
C VAL A 140 -0.75 -17.73 1.53
N SER A 141 0.58 -17.57 1.44
CA SER A 141 1.26 -17.23 0.18
C SER A 141 1.14 -18.35 -0.85
N CYS A 142 1.25 -19.60 -0.43
CA CYS A 142 1.05 -20.77 -1.29
C CYS A 142 -0.41 -20.86 -1.76
N LEU A 143 -1.37 -20.62 -0.85
CA LEU A 143 -2.79 -20.55 -1.19
C LEU A 143 -3.06 -19.44 -2.21
N MET A 144 -2.53 -18.23 -2.00
CA MET A 144 -2.67 -17.12 -2.95
C MET A 144 -2.06 -17.46 -4.31
N THR A 145 -0.86 -18.04 -4.33
CA THR A 145 -0.20 -18.44 -5.58
C THR A 145 -0.99 -19.52 -6.32
N THR A 146 -1.59 -20.45 -5.59
CA THR A 146 -2.48 -21.50 -6.14
C THR A 146 -3.76 -20.90 -6.68
N LEU A 147 -4.40 -19.99 -5.94
CA LEU A 147 -5.57 -19.24 -6.40
C LEU A 147 -5.25 -18.40 -7.63
N LEU A 148 -4.06 -17.82 -7.75
CA LEU A 148 -3.62 -17.09 -8.93
C LEU A 148 -3.42 -18.02 -10.14
N LYS A 149 -2.93 -19.25 -9.94
CA LYS A 149 -2.89 -20.28 -11.01
C LYS A 149 -4.31 -20.63 -11.48
N TYR A 150 -5.25 -20.80 -10.54
CA TYR A 150 -6.66 -21.01 -10.87
C TYR A 150 -7.31 -19.76 -11.45
N ALA A 151 -6.87 -18.55 -11.11
CA ALA A 151 -7.31 -17.32 -11.75
C ALA A 151 -6.75 -17.18 -13.17
N GLY A 152 -5.63 -17.82 -13.50
CA GLY A 152 -5.17 -17.99 -14.89
C GLY A 152 -6.11 -18.88 -15.70
N LEU A 153 -6.54 -20.01 -15.12
CA LEU A 153 -7.57 -20.90 -15.69
C LEU A 153 -8.97 -20.25 -15.69
N GLY A 154 -9.23 -19.44 -14.68
CA GLY A 154 -10.44 -18.66 -14.45
C GLY A 154 -10.53 -17.45 -15.36
N ALA A 155 -9.44 -16.76 -15.70
CA ALA A 155 -9.42 -15.70 -16.69
C ALA A 155 -9.64 -16.23 -18.11
N ALA A 156 -9.28 -17.50 -18.36
CA ALA A 156 -9.63 -18.23 -19.57
C ALA A 156 -11.13 -18.64 -19.61
N PHE A 157 -11.78 -18.78 -18.45
CA PHE A 157 -13.22 -19.04 -18.30
C PHE A 157 -14.06 -17.73 -18.25
N VAL A 158 -13.59 -16.70 -17.51
CA VAL A 158 -14.17 -15.38 -17.14
C VAL A 158 -14.06 -14.30 -18.23
N PHE A 159 -13.90 -14.75 -19.47
CA PHE A 159 -14.83 -14.24 -20.49
C PHE A 159 -16.30 -14.70 -20.25
N GLY A 160 -16.61 -15.31 -19.09
CA GLY A 160 -17.78 -15.13 -18.20
C GLY A 160 -17.74 -16.03 -16.93
N ASP A 161 -18.68 -15.93 -15.98
CA ASP A 161 -18.63 -15.08 -14.77
C ASP A 161 -18.32 -15.97 -13.55
N ASP A 162 -17.70 -15.45 -12.47
CA ASP A 162 -18.19 -15.81 -11.12
C ASP A 162 -17.71 -14.95 -9.94
N LEU A 163 -18.62 -14.80 -8.97
CA LEU A 163 -18.72 -13.73 -7.97
C LEU A 163 -18.62 -14.25 -6.51
N LEU A 164 -17.77 -15.25 -6.24
CA LEU A 164 -17.66 -15.87 -4.90
C LEU A 164 -16.54 -15.29 -4.02
N ALA A 165 -15.50 -14.70 -4.61
CA ALA A 165 -14.39 -14.12 -3.84
C ALA A 165 -14.80 -12.86 -3.04
N PHE A 166 -15.79 -12.09 -3.51
CA PHE A 166 -16.19 -10.82 -2.90
C PHE A 166 -16.80 -10.94 -1.49
N PHE A 167 -17.48 -12.06 -1.18
CA PHE A 167 -18.23 -12.22 0.07
C PHE A 167 -17.33 -12.45 1.30
N ALA A 168 -16.22 -13.19 1.15
CA ALA A 168 -15.28 -13.43 2.25
C ALA A 168 -14.54 -12.15 2.67
N PHE A 169 -14.23 -11.28 1.70
CA PHE A 169 -13.48 -10.05 1.94
C PHE A 169 -14.28 -9.00 2.71
N SER A 170 -15.59 -8.89 2.49
CA SER A 170 -16.45 -7.90 3.18
C SER A 170 -16.49 -8.09 4.71
N VAL A 171 -16.46 -9.34 5.19
CA VAL A 171 -16.37 -9.68 6.63
C VAL A 171 -15.02 -9.25 7.20
N VAL A 172 -13.93 -9.60 6.52
CA VAL A 172 -12.57 -9.25 6.94
C VAL A 172 -12.40 -7.73 7.02
N PHE A 173 -12.93 -6.98 6.05
CA PHE A 173 -12.84 -5.52 6.04
C PHE A 173 -13.64 -4.89 7.18
N LYS A 174 -14.88 -5.35 7.43
CA LYS A 174 -15.72 -4.81 8.51
C LYS A 174 -15.15 -5.11 9.90
N TYR A 175 -14.93 -6.38 10.23
CA TYR A 175 -14.48 -6.76 11.58
C TYR A 175 -13.00 -6.49 11.81
N GLY A 176 -12.15 -6.78 10.82
CA GLY A 176 -10.72 -6.46 10.89
C GLY A 176 -10.50 -4.96 10.93
N GLY A 177 -11.26 -4.21 10.13
CA GLY A 177 -11.22 -2.74 10.13
C GLY A 177 -11.67 -2.15 11.46
N ALA A 178 -12.78 -2.62 12.03
CA ALA A 178 -13.24 -2.18 13.35
C ALA A 178 -12.23 -2.51 14.45
N ALA A 179 -11.65 -3.72 14.44
CA ALA A 179 -10.60 -4.10 15.38
C ALA A 179 -9.38 -3.18 15.26
N LEU A 180 -8.88 -2.97 14.04
CA LEU A 180 -7.74 -2.09 13.78
C LEU A 180 -8.02 -0.64 14.19
N ALA A 181 -9.23 -0.14 13.90
CA ALA A 181 -9.66 1.20 14.29
C ALA A 181 -9.65 1.38 15.81
N ASN A 182 -10.15 0.38 16.55
CA ASN A 182 -10.13 0.38 18.01
C ASN A 182 -8.70 0.36 18.56
N PHE A 183 -7.81 -0.48 18.00
CA PHE A 183 -6.40 -0.54 18.43
C PHE A 183 -5.65 0.77 18.18
N LEU A 184 -5.89 1.42 17.04
CA LEU A 184 -5.20 2.65 16.65
C LEU A 184 -5.89 3.93 17.17
N ALA A 185 -7.04 3.79 17.82
CA ALA A 185 -7.89 4.90 18.24
C ALA A 185 -8.20 5.88 17.08
N VAL A 186 -8.55 5.32 15.93
CA VAL A 186 -8.97 6.05 14.72
C VAL A 186 -10.43 5.76 14.40
N SER A 187 -10.98 6.43 13.39
CA SER A 187 -12.35 6.15 12.96
C SER A 187 -12.46 4.77 12.30
N GLU A 188 -13.63 4.14 12.43
CA GLU A 188 -13.91 2.83 11.82
C GLU A 188 -13.70 2.84 10.30
N VAL A 189 -14.02 3.96 9.65
CA VAL A 189 -13.78 4.18 8.21
C VAL A 189 -12.31 4.04 7.84
N GLU A 190 -11.42 4.60 8.67
CA GLU A 190 -9.98 4.51 8.47
C GLU A 190 -9.46 3.10 8.70
N GLY A 191 -10.00 2.39 9.69
CA GLY A 191 -9.69 0.98 9.91
C GLY A 191 -10.10 0.12 8.72
N ILE A 192 -11.34 0.27 8.24
CA ILE A 192 -11.89 -0.48 7.10
C ILE A 192 -11.04 -0.26 5.85
N VAL A 193 -10.76 0.99 5.46
CA VAL A 193 -9.96 1.24 4.25
C VAL A 193 -8.52 0.77 4.40
N THR A 194 -7.96 0.84 5.61
CA THR A 194 -6.60 0.38 5.87
C THR A 194 -6.48 -1.13 5.73
N VAL A 195 -7.44 -1.90 6.25
CA VAL A 195 -7.49 -3.35 6.06
C VAL A 195 -7.84 -3.71 4.61
N ALA A 196 -8.76 -2.96 3.98
CA ALA A 196 -9.13 -3.19 2.59
C ALA A 196 -7.93 -3.03 1.64
N ASN A 197 -7.10 -2.01 1.84
CA ASN A 197 -5.91 -1.76 1.02
C ASN A 197 -4.86 -2.87 1.08
N VAL A 198 -4.92 -3.80 2.04
CA VAL A 198 -4.05 -5.00 2.05
C VAL A 198 -4.34 -5.92 0.86
N PHE A 199 -5.60 -5.92 0.39
CA PHE A 199 -6.08 -6.85 -0.64
C PHE A 199 -6.54 -6.12 -1.91
N LEU A 200 -7.19 -4.97 -1.73
CA LEU A 200 -7.77 -4.15 -2.78
C LEU A 200 -6.82 -3.04 -3.22
N SER A 201 -6.93 -2.68 -4.51
CA SER A 201 -6.18 -1.57 -5.08
C SER A 201 -6.63 -0.21 -4.56
N MET A 202 -5.81 0.82 -4.81
CA MET A 202 -6.15 2.22 -4.56
C MET A 202 -7.43 2.72 -5.25
N THR A 203 -7.92 2.00 -6.26
CA THR A 203 -9.17 2.33 -6.97
C THR A 203 -10.37 1.55 -6.47
N GLU A 204 -10.16 0.40 -5.83
CA GLU A 204 -11.21 -0.49 -5.35
C GLU A 204 -11.52 -0.25 -3.87
N ALA A 205 -10.51 -0.04 -3.03
CA ALA A 205 -10.71 0.20 -1.60
C ALA A 205 -11.60 1.42 -1.31
N PRO A 206 -11.51 2.56 -2.03
CA PRO A 206 -12.42 3.68 -1.82
C PRO A 206 -13.88 3.38 -2.18
N LEU A 207 -14.16 2.39 -3.04
CA LEU A 207 -15.54 2.02 -3.41
C LEU A 207 -16.32 1.58 -2.17
N LEU A 208 -15.65 0.93 -1.22
CA LEU A 208 -16.22 0.53 0.07
C LEU A 208 -16.73 1.71 0.91
N LEU A 209 -16.21 2.91 0.63
CA LEU A 209 -16.49 4.13 1.40
C LEU A 209 -17.27 5.17 0.60
N THR A 210 -17.68 4.87 -0.64
CA THR A 210 -18.31 5.84 -1.56
C THR A 210 -19.35 6.77 -0.92
N PRO A 211 -20.35 6.28 -0.16
CA PRO A 211 -21.35 7.15 0.46
C PRO A 211 -20.80 8.02 1.59
N LEU A 212 -19.68 7.63 2.20
CA LEU A 212 -19.05 8.31 3.35
C LEU A 212 -17.98 9.32 2.93
N LEU A 213 -17.38 9.15 1.74
CA LEU A 213 -16.34 10.03 1.18
C LEU A 213 -16.65 11.54 1.29
N PRO A 214 -17.89 12.03 1.05
CA PRO A 214 -18.20 13.47 1.18
C PRO A 214 -18.13 14.01 2.61
N GLY A 215 -18.24 13.15 3.62
CA GLY A 215 -18.25 13.52 5.04
C GLY A 215 -16.92 13.28 5.75
N LEU A 216 -15.90 12.78 5.05
CA LEU A 216 -14.59 12.52 5.65
C LEU A 216 -13.86 13.82 5.96
N SER A 217 -13.18 13.83 7.10
CA SER A 217 -12.24 14.90 7.43
C SER A 217 -11.05 14.89 6.46
N ARG A 218 -10.30 15.99 6.43
CA ARG A 218 -9.06 16.07 5.64
C ARG A 218 -8.09 14.94 6.00
N SER A 219 -7.94 14.62 7.28
CA SER A 219 -7.03 13.58 7.75
C SER A 219 -7.52 12.18 7.35
N GLN A 220 -8.83 11.91 7.47
CA GLN A 220 -9.42 10.64 7.03
C GLN A 220 -9.26 10.42 5.52
N LEU A 221 -9.55 11.46 4.71
CA LEU A 221 -9.34 11.39 3.25
C LEU A 221 -7.85 11.21 2.91
N PHE A 222 -6.95 11.80 3.70
CA PHE A 222 -5.50 11.62 3.55
C PHE A 222 -5.07 10.18 3.84
N VAL A 223 -5.66 9.51 4.83
CA VAL A 223 -5.45 8.08 5.12
C VAL A 223 -5.90 7.21 3.94
N VAL A 224 -7.07 7.49 3.35
CA VAL A 224 -7.57 6.77 2.17
C VAL A 224 -6.55 6.82 1.01
N MET A 225 -6.05 8.03 0.68
CA MET A 225 -5.06 8.20 -0.39
C MET A 225 -3.71 7.56 -0.06
N THR A 226 -3.21 7.78 1.16
CA THR A 226 -1.90 7.28 1.59
C THR A 226 -1.86 5.76 1.61
N GLY A 227 -2.92 5.12 2.16
CA GLY A 227 -3.06 3.67 2.16
C GLY A 227 -3.02 3.08 0.76
N GLY A 228 -3.73 3.70 -0.20
CA GLY A 228 -3.71 3.23 -1.59
C GLY A 228 -2.35 3.36 -2.28
N PHE A 229 -1.53 4.36 -1.94
CA PHE A 229 -0.16 4.47 -2.47
C PHE A 229 0.83 3.53 -1.77
N ALA A 230 0.56 3.17 -0.52
CA ALA A 230 1.42 2.31 0.29
C ALA A 230 1.22 0.82 0.04
N SER A 231 0.15 0.43 -0.66
CA SER A 231 -0.18 -0.98 -0.91
C SER A 231 -0.18 -1.32 -2.39
N VAL A 232 -0.18 -2.63 -2.65
CA VAL A 232 -0.41 -3.22 -3.98
C VAL A 232 -1.70 -4.02 -3.95
N ALA A 233 -2.31 -4.23 -5.12
CA ALA A 233 -3.51 -5.03 -5.23
C ALA A 233 -3.16 -6.52 -5.30
N GLY A 234 -4.01 -7.37 -4.72
CA GLY A 234 -3.91 -8.82 -4.89
C GLY A 234 -3.89 -9.24 -6.37
N SER A 235 -4.59 -8.50 -7.24
CA SER A 235 -4.60 -8.71 -8.70
C SER A 235 -3.23 -8.50 -9.36
N THR A 236 -2.39 -7.63 -8.80
CA THR A 236 -1.04 -7.34 -9.32
C THR A 236 0.04 -8.24 -8.73
N LEU A 237 -0.25 -8.88 -7.58
CA LEU A 237 0.69 -9.72 -6.83
C LEU A 237 1.26 -10.86 -7.70
N GLY A 238 0.40 -11.51 -8.49
CA GLY A 238 0.81 -12.61 -9.36
C GLY A 238 1.83 -12.21 -10.43
N ALA A 239 1.75 -10.97 -10.94
CA ALA A 239 2.71 -10.47 -11.90
C ALA A 239 4.10 -10.27 -11.25
N TYR A 240 4.16 -9.70 -10.05
CA TYR A 240 5.43 -9.50 -9.34
C TYR A 240 6.08 -10.84 -8.97
N ILE A 241 5.28 -11.81 -8.52
CA ILE A 241 5.75 -13.18 -8.27
C ILE A 241 6.29 -13.80 -9.56
N SER A 242 5.64 -13.60 -10.70
CA SER A 242 6.12 -14.11 -11.98
C SER A 242 7.44 -13.49 -12.45
N PHE A 243 7.76 -12.28 -11.98
CA PHE A 243 9.06 -11.65 -12.21
C PHE A 243 10.15 -12.16 -11.26
N GLY A 244 9.81 -12.95 -10.24
CA GLY A 244 10.78 -13.51 -9.29
C GLY A 244 10.77 -12.86 -7.91
N ALA A 245 9.79 -12.00 -7.61
CA ALA A 245 9.61 -11.50 -6.24
C ALA A 245 9.05 -12.60 -5.32
N ASP A 246 9.58 -12.67 -4.09
CA ASP A 246 9.16 -13.68 -3.12
C ASP A 246 7.70 -13.43 -2.66
N PRO A 247 6.79 -14.42 -2.81
CA PRO A 247 5.38 -14.27 -2.44
C PRO A 247 5.17 -13.95 -0.96
N SER A 248 5.96 -14.58 -0.08
CA SER A 248 5.84 -14.40 1.36
C SER A 248 6.23 -12.97 1.75
N GLN A 249 7.33 -12.47 1.19
CA GLN A 249 7.79 -11.10 1.38
C GLN A 249 6.79 -10.06 0.85
N LEU A 250 6.18 -10.30 -0.31
CA LEU A 250 5.18 -9.39 -0.87
C LEU A 250 3.91 -9.34 -0.01
N LEU A 251 3.45 -10.49 0.47
CA LEU A 251 2.27 -10.59 1.33
C LEU A 251 2.52 -9.93 2.69
N SER A 252 3.65 -10.23 3.33
CA SER A 252 4.00 -9.59 4.60
C SER A 252 4.22 -8.08 4.44
N ALA A 253 4.87 -7.64 3.36
CA ALA A 253 5.02 -6.21 3.05
C ALA A 253 3.67 -5.52 2.91
N SER A 254 2.69 -6.14 2.25
CA SER A 254 1.33 -5.59 2.09
C SER A 254 0.61 -5.45 3.44
N ILE A 255 0.68 -6.47 4.29
CA ILE A 255 0.05 -6.43 5.63
C ILE A 255 0.74 -5.42 6.54
N MET A 256 2.08 -5.37 6.54
CA MET A 256 2.86 -4.42 7.32
C MET A 256 2.64 -2.97 6.87
N SER A 257 2.40 -2.75 5.58
CA SER A 257 2.21 -1.41 5.02
C SER A 257 0.90 -0.78 5.46
N ALA A 258 -0.13 -1.56 5.80
CA ALA A 258 -1.41 -1.04 6.26
C ALA A 258 -1.31 -0.18 7.55
N PRO A 259 -0.85 -0.71 8.71
CA PRO A 259 -0.68 0.10 9.90
C PRO A 259 0.44 1.15 9.76
N ALA A 260 1.47 0.89 8.94
CA ALA A 260 2.53 1.85 8.63
C ALA A 260 1.99 3.09 7.89
N ALA A 261 1.20 2.88 6.85
CA ALA A 261 0.60 3.93 6.04
C ALA A 261 -0.33 4.82 6.85
N LEU A 262 -1.14 4.20 7.73
CA LEU A 262 -1.99 4.94 8.64
C LEU A 262 -1.18 5.77 9.64
N ALA A 263 -0.13 5.21 10.24
CA ALA A 263 0.76 5.95 11.14
C ALA A 263 1.42 7.14 10.43
N VAL A 264 1.99 6.91 9.25
CA VAL A 264 2.63 7.96 8.43
C VAL A 264 1.61 9.03 8.01
N ALA A 265 0.40 8.63 7.62
CA ALA A 265 -0.68 9.55 7.29
C ALA A 265 -1.06 10.44 8.47
N LYS A 266 -1.24 9.85 9.67
CA LYS A 266 -1.56 10.57 10.90
C LYS A 266 -0.42 11.42 11.44
N MET A 267 0.82 11.16 11.04
CA MET A 267 1.93 12.08 11.30
C MET A 267 1.92 13.28 10.36
N LEU A 268 1.73 13.06 9.06
CA LEU A 268 1.84 14.12 8.03
C LEU A 268 0.61 15.03 7.98
N VAL A 269 -0.59 14.47 8.17
CA VAL A 269 -1.86 15.19 8.24
C VAL A 269 -2.65 14.66 9.44
N PRO A 270 -2.33 15.13 10.67
CA PRO A 270 -3.02 14.69 11.88
C PRO A 270 -4.49 15.10 11.89
N GLU A 271 -5.28 14.42 12.70
CA GLU A 271 -6.68 14.78 12.93
C GLU A 271 -6.77 16.09 13.73
N THR A 272 -7.46 17.09 13.20
CA THR A 272 -7.64 18.40 13.84
C THR A 272 -9.13 18.78 13.83
N GLY A 273 -9.82 18.61 14.96
CA GLY A 273 -11.21 19.07 15.12
C GLY A 273 -12.26 18.23 14.37
N SER A 274 -13.54 18.61 14.49
CA SER A 274 -14.67 17.75 14.13
C SER A 274 -14.90 17.65 12.61
N ALA A 275 -15.55 16.58 12.14
CA ALA A 275 -15.94 16.41 10.73
C ALA A 275 -16.75 17.60 10.14
N LYS A 276 -17.36 18.42 11.00
CA LYS A 276 -18.11 19.63 10.62
C LYS A 276 -17.18 20.75 10.13
N ASP A 277 -16.02 20.93 10.76
CA ASP A 277 -15.03 21.94 10.39
C ASP A 277 -14.40 21.61 9.02
N ALA A 278 -14.23 20.32 8.71
CA ALA A 278 -13.75 19.83 7.43
C ALA A 278 -14.77 19.99 6.29
N ALA A 279 -16.07 19.86 6.57
CA ALA A 279 -17.14 20.09 5.60
C ALA A 279 -17.25 21.57 5.22
N ASP A 280 -17.07 22.48 6.19
CA ASP A 280 -17.09 23.92 6.00
C ASP A 280 -15.84 24.41 5.23
N GLU A 281 -14.65 23.88 5.55
CA GLU A 281 -13.42 24.19 4.81
C GLU A 281 -13.44 23.66 3.37
N ALA A 282 -13.95 22.44 3.15
CA ALA A 282 -14.13 21.87 1.81
C ALA A 282 -15.20 22.60 0.99
N ALA A 283 -16.28 23.08 1.62
CA ALA A 283 -17.28 23.92 0.97
C ALA A 283 -16.72 25.30 0.59
N ALA A 284 -15.90 25.91 1.46
CA ALA A 284 -15.23 27.17 1.18
C ALA A 284 -14.20 27.07 0.04
N ASP A 285 -13.42 25.98 -0.02
CA ASP A 285 -12.47 25.71 -1.11
C ASP A 285 -13.19 25.38 -2.43
N ALA A 286 -14.29 24.62 -2.39
CA ALA A 286 -15.14 24.34 -3.56
C ALA A 286 -15.77 25.63 -4.12
N ALA A 287 -16.28 26.52 -3.27
CA ALA A 287 -16.83 27.82 -3.68
C ALA A 287 -15.76 28.74 -4.31
N ARG A 288 -14.51 28.70 -3.81
CA ARG A 288 -13.37 29.41 -4.40
C ARG A 288 -12.94 28.82 -5.75
N THR A 289 -13.06 27.51 -5.93
CA THR A 289 -12.69 26.84 -7.19
C THR A 289 -13.79 26.87 -8.25
N GLU A 290 -15.08 26.93 -7.89
CA GLU A 290 -16.17 27.07 -8.87
C GLU A 290 -16.13 28.41 -9.62
N ALA A 291 -15.78 29.51 -8.93
CA ALA A 291 -15.60 30.82 -9.56
C ALA A 291 -14.47 30.84 -10.62
N ALA A 292 -13.47 29.96 -10.49
CA ALA A 292 -12.35 29.86 -11.43
C ALA A 292 -12.53 28.77 -12.51
N GLN A 293 -13.41 27.78 -12.30
CA GLN A 293 -13.53 26.60 -13.16
C GLN A 293 -14.57 26.72 -14.29
N LEU A 294 -15.50 27.68 -14.21
CA LEU A 294 -16.52 27.85 -15.26
C LEU A 294 -15.89 28.21 -16.63
N ALA A 295 -14.71 28.86 -16.63
CA ALA A 295 -13.98 29.21 -17.85
C ALA A 295 -13.08 28.09 -18.43
N ARG A 296 -12.78 27.02 -17.67
CA ARG A 296 -11.81 25.97 -18.08
C ARG A 296 -12.47 24.68 -18.59
N ARG A 297 -13.77 24.49 -18.32
CA ARG A 297 -14.51 23.26 -18.68
C ARG A 297 -14.69 23.03 -20.18
N GLN A 298 -14.39 24.00 -21.05
CA GLN A 298 -14.55 23.85 -22.51
C GLN A 298 -13.29 23.45 -23.30
N ARG A 299 -12.11 23.22 -22.69
CA ARG A 299 -10.86 23.01 -23.47
C ARG A 299 -10.05 21.73 -23.20
N VAL A 300 -10.47 20.85 -22.29
CA VAL A 300 -9.67 19.65 -21.93
C VAL A 300 -10.20 18.35 -22.55
N HIS A 301 -11.48 18.26 -22.89
CA HIS A 301 -12.05 17.02 -23.46
C HIS A 301 -11.80 16.81 -24.97
N ALA A 302 -11.39 17.86 -25.72
CA ALA A 302 -11.17 17.77 -27.17
C ALA A 302 -9.75 17.34 -27.59
N ARG A 303 -8.77 17.28 -26.67
CA ARG A 303 -7.36 16.96 -27.02
C ARG A 303 -6.91 15.53 -26.72
N LEU A 304 -7.61 14.80 -25.85
CA LEU A 304 -7.23 13.43 -25.49
C LEU A 304 -7.83 12.36 -26.42
N ALA A 305 -8.90 12.70 -27.16
CA ALA A 305 -9.50 11.79 -28.14
C ALA A 305 -8.78 11.77 -29.51
N ALA A 306 -7.93 12.76 -29.80
CA ALA A 306 -7.29 12.93 -31.12
C ALA A 306 -5.93 12.23 -31.29
N LYS A 307 -5.44 11.46 -30.29
CA LYS A 307 -4.07 10.91 -30.32
C LYS A 307 -4.00 9.38 -30.23
N ARG A 308 -4.99 8.68 -30.81
CA ARG A 308 -4.99 7.22 -30.94
C ARG A 308 -5.15 6.76 -32.40
N GLN A 309 -4.43 7.39 -33.32
CA GLN A 309 -4.21 6.87 -34.67
C GLN A 309 -2.76 7.14 -35.09
N GLY A 310 -2.05 6.09 -35.48
CA GLY A 310 -0.72 6.15 -36.09
C GLY A 310 0.45 5.80 -35.17
N ARG A 311 0.68 4.50 -34.90
CA ARG A 311 2.03 4.02 -34.55
C ARG A 311 2.62 3.36 -35.80
N PRO A 312 3.69 3.89 -36.40
CA PRO A 312 4.43 3.17 -37.42
C PRO A 312 5.17 1.99 -36.78
N THR A 313 5.14 0.85 -37.45
CA THR A 313 6.02 -0.29 -37.19
C THR A 313 7.48 0.17 -37.39
N GLY A 314 8.28 0.18 -36.31
CA GLY A 314 9.71 0.52 -36.36
C GLY A 314 10.22 1.58 -35.37
N SER A 315 9.37 2.18 -34.52
CA SER A 315 9.86 3.10 -33.48
C SER A 315 10.58 2.33 -32.34
N PRO A 316 11.78 2.77 -31.89
CA PRO A 316 12.48 2.14 -30.75
C PRO A 316 11.63 2.15 -29.47
N PRO A 317 11.91 1.25 -28.51
CA PRO A 317 11.22 1.24 -27.22
C PRO A 317 11.31 2.62 -26.54
N ARG A 318 10.21 2.98 -25.85
CA ARG A 318 9.97 4.31 -25.26
C ARG A 318 11.10 4.75 -24.33
N ASP A 319 11.78 3.76 -23.75
CA ASP A 319 12.85 3.82 -22.76
C ASP A 319 14.09 4.56 -23.30
N SER A 320 14.27 4.61 -24.63
CA SER A 320 15.42 5.29 -25.25
C SER A 320 15.27 6.81 -25.42
N TYR A 321 14.05 7.36 -25.34
CA TYR A 321 13.78 8.77 -25.66
C TYR A 321 13.42 9.65 -24.47
N THR A 322 13.19 9.08 -23.28
CA THR A 322 12.44 9.82 -22.25
C THR A 322 13.21 10.99 -21.63
N PHE A 323 14.55 11.03 -21.69
CA PHE A 323 15.32 12.12 -21.05
C PHE A 323 16.64 12.47 -21.76
N SER A 324 16.62 12.58 -23.10
CA SER A 324 17.76 13.04 -23.91
C SER A 324 18.30 14.41 -23.48
N GLY A 325 17.46 15.26 -22.88
CA GLY A 325 17.87 16.56 -22.34
C GLY A 325 18.87 16.44 -21.20
N LEU A 326 18.62 15.58 -20.20
CA LEU A 326 19.54 15.42 -19.07
C LEU A 326 20.89 14.87 -19.53
N ARG A 327 20.87 13.90 -20.44
CA ARG A 327 22.06 13.38 -21.13
C ARG A 327 22.85 14.49 -21.84
N TRP A 328 22.15 15.36 -22.57
CA TRP A 328 22.75 16.50 -23.25
C TRP A 328 23.39 17.49 -22.27
N TRP A 329 22.71 17.82 -21.16
CA TRP A 329 23.25 18.68 -20.11
C TRP A 329 24.53 18.10 -19.46
N PHE A 330 24.56 16.79 -19.16
CA PHE A 330 25.77 16.14 -18.61
C PHE A 330 26.90 16.03 -19.63
N ALA A 331 26.58 15.79 -20.90
CA ALA A 331 27.56 15.79 -21.98
C ALA A 331 28.23 17.17 -22.14
N MET A 332 27.48 18.27 -21.94
CA MET A 332 28.02 19.64 -21.98
C MET A 332 29.06 19.92 -20.88
N ILE A 333 29.03 19.19 -19.76
CA ILE A 333 30.04 19.27 -18.68
C ILE A 333 31.06 18.13 -18.73
N GLY A 334 31.12 17.39 -19.85
CA GLY A 334 32.11 16.32 -20.09
C GLY A 334 31.79 14.99 -19.42
N VAL A 335 30.57 14.77 -18.93
CA VAL A 335 30.15 13.51 -18.30
C VAL A 335 29.28 12.72 -19.28
N GLU A 336 29.85 11.68 -19.87
CA GLU A 336 29.16 10.79 -20.81
C GLU A 336 28.48 9.61 -20.08
N GLY A 337 27.51 8.97 -20.73
CA GLY A 337 26.87 7.74 -20.23
C GLY A 337 25.84 7.92 -19.10
N VAL A 338 25.48 9.15 -18.72
CA VAL A 338 24.49 9.40 -17.66
C VAL A 338 23.10 8.96 -18.10
N THR A 339 22.53 7.95 -17.47
CA THR A 339 21.11 7.60 -17.65
C THR A 339 20.25 8.25 -16.58
N PHE A 340 18.95 8.41 -16.87
CA PHE A 340 18.02 8.93 -15.87
C PHE A 340 17.88 7.95 -14.70
N GLU A 341 17.93 6.64 -14.94
CA GLU A 341 18.00 5.66 -13.84
C GLU A 341 19.24 5.90 -13.00
N LEU A 342 20.41 6.12 -13.60
CA LEU A 342 21.65 6.39 -12.86
C LEU A 342 21.52 7.65 -12.00
N PHE A 343 20.95 8.74 -12.54
CA PHE A 343 20.69 9.96 -11.79
C PHE A 343 19.78 9.70 -10.58
N LEU A 344 18.64 9.03 -10.78
CA LEU A 344 17.75 8.66 -9.69
C LEU A 344 18.44 7.72 -8.69
N GLY A 345 19.29 6.81 -9.19
CA GLY A 345 20.12 5.94 -8.40
C GLY A 345 20.95 6.73 -7.39
N TYR A 346 21.68 7.76 -7.84
CA TYR A 346 22.44 8.63 -6.94
C TYR A 346 21.54 9.41 -5.96
N VAL A 347 20.39 9.91 -6.41
CA VAL A 347 19.42 10.62 -5.55
C VAL A 347 18.91 9.72 -4.42
N PHE A 348 18.61 8.46 -4.71
CA PHE A 348 18.05 7.50 -3.77
C PHE A 348 19.08 6.60 -3.08
N THR A 349 20.37 6.69 -3.42
CA THR A 349 21.46 5.94 -2.76
C THR A 349 21.50 6.20 -1.24
N PRO A 350 21.42 7.45 -0.74
CA PRO A 350 21.38 7.70 0.70
C PRO A 350 20.19 7.01 1.37
N LEU A 351 19.03 7.02 0.73
CA LEU A 351 17.83 6.36 1.25
C LEU A 351 18.00 4.83 1.28
N ALA A 352 18.52 4.23 0.20
CA ALA A 352 18.80 2.79 0.13
C ALA A 352 19.80 2.37 1.23
N TYR A 353 20.84 3.16 1.45
CA TYR A 353 21.79 2.93 2.54
C TYR A 353 21.11 2.98 3.90
N MET A 354 20.28 4.01 4.15
CA MET A 354 19.53 4.15 5.40
C MET A 354 18.50 3.03 5.62
N MET A 355 18.04 2.36 4.56
CA MET A 355 17.22 1.15 4.66
C MET A 355 18.04 -0.11 4.99
N GLY A 356 19.38 -0.01 5.04
CA GLY A 356 20.30 -1.07 5.42
C GLY A 356 20.76 -1.96 4.27
N VAL A 357 20.73 -1.45 3.04
CA VAL A 357 21.39 -2.07 1.88
C VAL A 357 22.91 -1.86 2.00
N ASP A 358 23.69 -2.85 1.59
CA ASP A 358 25.15 -2.70 1.58
C ASP A 358 25.60 -1.60 0.61
N ALA A 359 26.66 -0.87 0.98
CA ALA A 359 27.10 0.32 0.25
C ALA A 359 27.40 0.05 -1.23
N SER A 360 27.90 -1.14 -1.57
CA SER A 360 28.17 -1.58 -2.94
C SER A 360 26.90 -1.76 -3.79
N GLU A 361 25.76 -2.03 -3.16
CA GLU A 361 24.49 -2.35 -3.84
C GLU A 361 23.48 -1.20 -3.78
N CYS A 362 23.75 -0.17 -2.95
CA CYS A 362 22.88 0.99 -2.76
C CYS A 362 22.53 1.73 -4.05
N LEU A 363 23.48 1.83 -4.98
CA LEU A 363 23.23 2.48 -6.27
C LEU A 363 22.21 1.69 -7.10
N THR A 364 22.32 0.36 -7.12
CA THR A 364 21.41 -0.52 -7.85
C THR A 364 20.02 -0.49 -7.24
N VAL A 365 19.89 -0.60 -5.91
CA VAL A 365 18.59 -0.49 -5.22
C VAL A 365 18.00 0.92 -5.37
N GLY A 366 18.83 1.97 -5.32
CA GLY A 366 18.41 3.35 -5.56
C GLY A 366 17.81 3.55 -6.96
N LYS A 367 18.36 2.88 -7.99
CA LYS A 367 17.78 2.89 -9.35
C LYS A 367 16.37 2.30 -9.34
N LEU A 368 16.17 1.15 -8.69
CA LEU A 368 14.86 0.49 -8.59
C LEU A 368 13.83 1.39 -7.89
N ILE A 369 14.20 2.03 -6.79
CA ILE A 369 13.34 3.00 -6.08
C ILE A 369 12.97 4.18 -7.00
N GLY A 370 13.95 4.69 -7.74
CA GLY A 370 13.72 5.76 -8.71
C GLY A 370 12.75 5.37 -9.83
N VAL A 371 12.97 4.20 -10.42
CA VAL A 371 12.10 3.63 -11.46
C VAL A 371 10.67 3.47 -10.94
N LYS A 372 10.51 2.96 -9.72
CA LYS A 372 9.21 2.84 -9.05
C LYS A 372 8.47 4.17 -9.01
N ILE A 373 9.11 5.21 -8.46
CA ILE A 373 8.47 6.51 -8.21
C ILE A 373 8.10 7.21 -9.52
N VAL A 374 9.00 7.20 -10.51
CA VAL A 374 8.81 7.96 -11.74
C VAL A 374 7.98 7.21 -12.78
N GLN A 375 8.19 5.90 -12.91
CA GLN A 375 7.45 5.06 -13.85
C GLN A 375 6.31 4.35 -13.14
N ASN A 376 6.60 3.22 -12.51
CA ASN A 376 5.72 2.41 -11.68
C ASN A 376 6.50 1.24 -11.09
N GLU A 377 5.91 0.61 -10.09
CA GLU A 377 6.39 -0.59 -9.42
C GLU A 377 6.47 -1.82 -10.33
N PHE A 378 5.61 -1.95 -11.36
CA PHE A 378 5.68 -3.06 -12.32
C PHE A 378 7.03 -3.12 -13.04
N VAL A 379 7.51 -1.98 -13.56
CA VAL A 379 8.83 -1.90 -14.20
C VAL A 379 9.94 -2.11 -13.18
N GLY A 380 9.77 -1.60 -11.96
CA GLY A 380 10.70 -1.85 -10.84
C GLY A 380 10.86 -3.33 -10.52
N TYR A 381 9.76 -4.07 -10.40
CA TYR A 381 9.77 -5.51 -10.13
C TYR A 381 10.30 -6.33 -11.30
N PHE A 382 10.01 -5.94 -12.54
CA PHE A 382 10.57 -6.59 -13.71
C PHE A 382 12.11 -6.50 -13.70
N GLN A 383 12.67 -5.32 -13.46
CA GLN A 383 14.13 -5.12 -13.37
C GLN A 383 14.74 -5.81 -12.15
N LEU A 384 14.05 -5.82 -11.01
CA LEU A 384 14.47 -6.59 -9.84
C LEU A 384 14.57 -8.08 -10.17
N GLY A 385 13.59 -8.62 -10.89
CA GLY A 385 13.58 -9.99 -11.39
C GLY A 385 14.79 -10.35 -12.24
N GLU A 386 15.13 -9.49 -13.21
CA GLU A 386 16.33 -9.67 -14.04
C GLU A 386 17.62 -9.66 -13.21
N LEU A 387 17.71 -8.79 -12.19
CA LEU A 387 18.85 -8.73 -11.29
C LEU A 387 18.97 -9.97 -10.40
N ILE A 388 17.85 -10.50 -9.90
CA ILE A 388 17.80 -11.74 -9.11
C ILE A 388 18.27 -12.91 -9.98
N ALA A 389 17.74 -13.04 -11.20
CA ALA A 389 18.10 -14.11 -12.13
C ALA A 389 19.59 -14.07 -12.53
N ALA A 390 20.17 -12.86 -12.61
CA ALA A 390 21.58 -12.66 -12.91
C ALA A 390 22.52 -12.82 -11.68
N GLY A 391 21.98 -13.03 -10.48
CA GLY A 391 22.77 -13.06 -9.24
C GLY A 391 23.42 -11.71 -8.89
N GLY A 392 22.82 -10.60 -9.36
CA GLY A 392 23.38 -9.24 -9.24
C GLY A 392 23.08 -8.54 -7.92
N LEU A 393 22.34 -9.17 -7.00
CA LEU A 393 22.00 -8.63 -5.69
C LEU A 393 22.09 -9.71 -4.60
N SER A 394 22.54 -9.34 -3.41
CA SER A 394 22.48 -10.16 -2.20
C SER A 394 21.03 -10.43 -1.79
N GLU A 395 20.75 -11.56 -1.13
CA GLU A 395 19.40 -11.89 -0.63
C GLU A 395 18.83 -10.80 0.28
N ARG A 396 19.71 -10.15 1.04
CA ARG A 396 19.37 -9.00 1.88
C ARG A 396 18.90 -7.81 1.02
N ALA A 397 19.67 -7.42 0.00
CA ALA A 397 19.31 -6.32 -0.89
C ALA A 397 18.05 -6.63 -1.70
N GLN A 398 17.87 -7.88 -2.15
CA GLN A 398 16.64 -8.34 -2.82
C GLN A 398 15.43 -8.14 -1.91
N THR A 399 15.52 -8.58 -0.64
CA THR A 399 14.41 -8.45 0.30
C THR A 399 14.08 -6.98 0.59
N ILE A 400 15.10 -6.15 0.82
CA ILE A 400 14.89 -4.71 1.06
C ILE A 400 14.24 -4.06 -0.17
N ALA A 401 14.69 -4.40 -1.38
CA ALA A 401 14.11 -3.90 -2.62
C ALA A 401 12.65 -4.34 -2.79
N THR A 402 12.32 -5.62 -2.53
CA THR A 402 10.95 -6.14 -2.58
C THR A 402 10.02 -5.31 -1.69
N TYR A 403 10.39 -5.07 -0.42
CA TYR A 403 9.56 -4.25 0.47
C TYR A 403 9.48 -2.78 0.03
N ALA A 404 10.59 -2.20 -0.45
CA ALA A 404 10.63 -0.82 -0.93
C ALA A 404 9.74 -0.59 -2.15
N LEU A 405 9.66 -1.59 -3.05
CA LEU A 405 8.87 -1.56 -4.27
C LEU A 405 7.39 -1.90 -4.03
N CYS A 406 7.06 -2.54 -2.91
CA CYS A 406 5.69 -2.94 -2.56
C CYS A 406 4.80 -1.74 -2.21
N GLY A 407 4.29 -1.07 -3.25
CA GLY A 407 3.25 -0.05 -3.16
C GLY A 407 3.10 0.73 -4.45
N PHE A 408 1.87 1.16 -4.76
CA PHE A 408 1.55 1.93 -5.97
C PHE A 408 1.99 3.41 -5.93
N GLY A 409 2.95 3.76 -5.07
CA GLY A 409 3.46 5.12 -4.87
C GLY A 409 4.27 5.66 -6.06
N ASN A 410 3.63 5.87 -7.20
CA ASN A 410 4.25 6.43 -8.40
C ASN A 410 3.48 7.64 -8.99
N LEU A 411 4.15 8.43 -9.83
CA LEU A 411 3.56 9.64 -10.43
C LEU A 411 2.35 9.35 -11.35
N GLY A 412 2.32 8.18 -11.99
CA GLY A 412 1.16 7.75 -12.80
C GLY A 412 -0.07 7.47 -11.95
N SER A 413 0.13 6.73 -10.85
CA SER A 413 -0.90 6.41 -9.86
C SER A 413 -1.49 7.65 -9.20
N MET A 414 -0.73 8.75 -9.08
CA MET A 414 -1.28 10.03 -8.64
C MET A 414 -2.45 10.50 -9.53
N GLY A 415 -2.31 10.35 -10.85
CA GLY A 415 -3.36 10.65 -11.81
C GLY A 415 -4.57 9.72 -11.69
N ILE A 416 -4.31 8.42 -11.46
CA ILE A 416 -5.35 7.40 -11.26
C ILE A 416 -6.14 7.70 -9.97
N MET A 417 -5.47 8.00 -8.85
CA MET A 417 -6.08 8.36 -7.58
C MET A 417 -6.99 9.58 -7.71
N VAL A 418 -6.49 10.66 -8.34
CA VAL A 418 -7.29 11.87 -8.59
C VAL A 418 -8.49 11.54 -9.47
N GLY A 419 -8.30 10.79 -10.56
CA GLY A 419 -9.36 10.41 -11.48
C GLY A 419 -10.44 9.54 -10.84
N CYS A 420 -10.04 8.57 -10.02
CA CYS A 420 -10.92 7.66 -9.30
C CYS A 420 -11.77 8.41 -8.27
N LEU A 421 -11.13 9.06 -7.28
CA LEU A 421 -11.86 9.74 -6.21
C LEU A 421 -12.71 10.92 -6.72
N SER A 422 -12.18 11.69 -7.68
CA SER A 422 -12.92 12.83 -8.26
C SER A 422 -14.01 12.40 -9.24
N GLY A 423 -13.91 11.19 -9.80
CA GLY A 423 -14.95 10.57 -10.62
C GLY A 423 -16.07 9.99 -9.77
N MET A 424 -15.73 9.37 -8.64
CA MET A 424 -16.69 8.84 -7.67
C MET A 424 -17.46 9.93 -6.95
N VAL A 425 -16.76 10.95 -6.43
CA VAL A 425 -17.36 12.04 -5.68
C VAL A 425 -16.77 13.38 -6.16
N PRO A 426 -17.42 14.07 -7.11
CA PRO A 426 -16.91 15.32 -7.68
C PRO A 426 -16.67 16.43 -6.65
N ARG A 427 -17.44 16.46 -5.56
CA ARG A 427 -17.37 17.48 -4.50
C ARG A 427 -16.04 17.48 -3.73
N ILE A 428 -15.38 16.32 -3.59
CA ILE A 428 -14.11 16.21 -2.85
C ILE A 428 -12.87 16.46 -3.73
N ARG A 429 -13.04 16.74 -5.03
CA ARG A 429 -11.94 16.92 -6.00
C ARG A 429 -10.88 17.90 -5.51
N THR A 430 -11.29 19.07 -4.99
CA THR A 430 -10.36 20.09 -4.53
C THR A 430 -9.53 19.58 -3.35
N ALA A 431 -10.15 18.92 -2.38
CA ALA A 431 -9.46 18.32 -1.24
C ALA A 431 -8.47 17.21 -1.67
N VAL A 432 -8.87 16.34 -2.61
CA VAL A 432 -8.00 15.29 -3.17
C VAL A 432 -6.79 15.90 -3.85
N THR A 433 -7.00 16.82 -4.80
CA THR A 433 -5.90 17.43 -5.58
C THR A 433 -4.94 18.26 -4.74
N ARG A 434 -5.42 18.85 -3.64
CA ARG A 434 -4.58 19.60 -2.69
C ARG A 434 -3.55 18.71 -2.01
N ASP A 435 -3.94 17.52 -1.58
CA ASP A 435 -3.12 16.67 -0.70
C ASP A 435 -2.53 15.43 -1.40
N VAL A 436 -2.91 15.11 -2.65
CA VAL A 436 -2.50 13.87 -3.35
C VAL A 436 -0.98 13.71 -3.49
N PHE A 437 -0.24 14.78 -3.78
CA PHE A 437 1.23 14.70 -3.88
C PHE A 437 1.86 14.38 -2.52
N ARG A 438 1.33 14.96 -1.44
CA ARG A 438 1.75 14.65 -0.08
C ARG A 438 1.40 13.21 0.31
N ALA A 439 0.24 12.70 -0.14
CA ALA A 439 -0.17 11.32 0.07
C ALA A 439 0.71 10.32 -0.70
N LEU A 440 1.16 10.69 -1.91
CA LEU A 440 2.13 9.92 -2.69
C LEU A 440 3.47 9.76 -1.96
N LEU A 441 3.97 10.86 -1.38
CA LEU A 441 5.19 10.83 -0.57
C LEU A 441 4.98 10.00 0.71
N ALA A 442 3.85 10.19 1.37
CA ALA A 442 3.45 9.42 2.56
C ALA A 442 3.40 7.91 2.29
N GLY A 443 2.81 7.51 1.16
CA GLY A 443 2.72 6.11 0.76
C GLY A 443 4.10 5.49 0.54
N ASN A 444 5.00 6.19 -0.15
CA ASN A 444 6.38 5.73 -0.31
C ASN A 444 7.15 5.66 1.01
N ILE A 445 6.98 6.65 1.90
CA ILE A 445 7.60 6.61 3.24
C ILE A 445 7.12 5.39 4.02
N ALA A 446 5.85 4.99 3.88
CA ALA A 446 5.34 3.77 4.49
C ALA A 446 6.00 2.50 3.90
N CYS A 447 6.14 2.39 2.58
CA CYS A 447 6.88 1.27 1.96
C CYS A 447 8.36 1.24 2.39
N PHE A 448 9.01 2.41 2.52
CA PHE A 448 10.40 2.47 2.97
C PHE A 448 10.53 2.12 4.45
N SER A 449 9.54 2.46 5.28
CA SER A 449 9.54 2.06 6.68
C SER A 449 9.38 0.55 6.83
N THR A 450 8.53 -0.11 6.02
CA THR A 450 8.40 -1.57 6.03
C THR A 450 9.68 -2.26 5.59
N ALA A 451 10.37 -1.70 4.60
CA ALA A 451 11.69 -2.17 4.18
C ALA A 451 12.76 -1.99 5.27
N CYS A 452 12.78 -0.87 6.00
CA CYS A 452 13.67 -0.70 7.16
C CYS A 452 13.36 -1.72 8.27
N VAL A 453 12.09 -1.99 8.54
CA VAL A 453 11.67 -2.99 9.54
C VAL A 453 12.09 -4.39 9.12
N ALA A 454 11.83 -4.79 7.86
CA ALA A 454 12.29 -6.06 7.32
C ALA A 454 13.81 -6.18 7.45
N SER A 455 14.54 -5.15 7.03
CA SER A 455 15.99 -5.05 7.12
C SER A 455 16.54 -5.16 8.56
N ALA A 456 15.83 -4.61 9.54
CA ALA A 456 16.20 -4.63 10.96
C ALA A 456 15.93 -5.98 11.63
N ILE A 457 14.88 -6.69 11.19
CA ILE A 457 14.44 -7.94 11.79
C ILE A 457 15.00 -9.15 11.05
N LEU A 458 15.30 -9.09 9.75
CA LEU A 458 15.90 -10.22 9.03
C LEU A 458 17.28 -10.55 9.59
N ALA A 459 17.54 -11.85 9.77
CA ALA A 459 18.83 -12.30 10.26
C ALA A 459 19.88 -12.22 9.13
N ASP A 460 21.13 -11.96 9.51
CA ASP A 460 22.24 -11.95 8.55
C ASP A 460 22.47 -13.37 8.01
N ALA A 461 22.87 -13.48 6.74
CA ALA A 461 23.12 -14.76 6.08
C ALA A 461 24.11 -15.62 6.89
N GLY A 462 23.60 -16.64 7.58
CA GLY A 462 24.39 -17.48 8.48
C GLY A 462 23.66 -18.00 9.72
N SER A 463 22.53 -17.41 10.13
CA SER A 463 21.61 -18.08 11.06
C SER A 463 20.66 -18.96 10.26
N GLU A 464 20.40 -20.18 10.70
CA GLU A 464 19.36 -21.06 10.13
C GLU A 464 18.09 -20.24 9.92
N ALA A 465 17.77 -19.97 8.64
CA ALA A 465 16.44 -19.51 8.31
C ALA A 465 15.48 -20.58 8.85
N PRO A 466 14.39 -20.21 9.56
CA PRO A 466 13.38 -21.18 9.92
C PRO A 466 13.03 -21.91 8.63
N SER A 467 13.11 -23.25 8.65
CA SER A 467 13.04 -24.11 7.47
C SER A 467 12.00 -23.53 6.51
N GLN A 468 12.43 -23.05 5.33
CA GLN A 468 11.48 -22.60 4.32
C GLN A 468 10.50 -23.76 4.14
N TYR A 469 9.26 -23.55 4.55
CA TYR A 469 8.24 -24.58 4.44
C TYR A 469 7.98 -24.73 2.95
N GLU A 470 8.65 -25.70 2.33
CA GLU A 470 8.38 -26.10 0.96
C GLU A 470 6.94 -26.58 0.93
N CYS A 471 6.06 -25.71 0.44
CA CYS A 471 4.66 -26.05 0.27
C CYS A 471 4.58 -27.32 -0.59
N PRO A 472 3.98 -28.42 -0.10
CA PRO A 472 3.91 -29.68 -0.84
C PRO A 472 3.32 -29.52 -2.24
N CYS A 473 2.49 -28.48 -2.42
CA CYS A 473 1.81 -28.10 -3.66
C CYS A 473 2.76 -27.67 -4.81
N PHE A 474 4.05 -27.48 -4.56
CA PHE A 474 5.06 -27.11 -5.57
C PHE A 474 6.00 -28.24 -5.97
N LYS A 475 5.89 -29.44 -5.36
CA LYS A 475 6.42 -30.63 -6.03
C LYS A 475 5.59 -30.83 -7.30
N SER A 476 6.24 -31.19 -8.40
CA SER A 476 5.68 -31.43 -9.73
C SER A 476 4.63 -32.55 -9.81
N GLU A 477 4.07 -32.97 -8.67
CA GLU A 477 3.17 -34.10 -8.47
C GLU A 477 2.16 -33.75 -7.38
N CYS A 478 1.28 -32.77 -7.64
CA CYS A 478 -0.02 -32.78 -6.98
C CYS A 478 -1.01 -33.37 -8.00
N PRO A 479 -1.54 -34.59 -7.79
CA PRO A 479 -2.61 -35.09 -8.64
C PRO A 479 -3.79 -34.13 -8.50
N ALA A 480 -4.27 -33.60 -9.62
CA ALA A 480 -5.54 -32.91 -9.64
C ALA A 480 -6.62 -33.84 -9.06
N PRO A 481 -7.56 -33.32 -8.25
CA PRO A 481 -8.65 -34.14 -7.72
C PRO A 481 -9.51 -34.76 -8.81
#